data_AF-A0A9P1D5Y1-F1
#
_entry.id   AF-A0A9P1D5Y1-F1
#
_cell.length_a   1.000
_cell.length_b   1.000
_cell.length_c   1.000
_cell.angle_alpha   90.00
_cell.angle_beta   90.00
_cell.angle_gamma   90.00
#
_symmetry.space_group_name_H-M   'P 1'
#
loop_
_entity.id
_entity.type
_entity.pdbx_description
1 polymer ?
#
loop_
_entity_poly.entity_id
_entity_poly.type
_entity_poly.pdbx_seq_one_letter_code
_entity_poly.pdbx_strand_id
1 'polypeptide(L)'
;MYAASPGYQQYLPQEPVVMPYAGASPVPSNMPMPVRSSTGQSVSYSQGTPSWTGMVQVPGTVTTSINGLNGLSKGVSKGAVPGAPVLDDGTAAVFLQQYFQLIKAHCDTTLINKPEAVRQLNGKLFPLIVEAFQRHDKDGDGVLGKSEASIFFSLFVSERLGFVDAARGLATQFSGESEKAAAQVLLYQRHKDVVDRKAFEVFDSNEDGYLQLHEAVAAMSIGSDKNEALLKAFGLRPDDGEADDSYWADHYA
;
A
#
# COMPACT_ATOMS: atom_id res chain seq x y z
N MET A 1 22.56 29.95 -20.75
CA MET A 1 23.65 29.26 -20.03
C MET A 1 23.03 28.69 -18.76
N TYR A 2 22.73 27.40 -18.74
CA TYR A 2 22.12 26.75 -17.57
C TYR A 2 23.24 26.32 -16.61
N ALA A 3 23.17 26.81 -15.38
CA ALA A 3 24.10 26.46 -14.32
C ALA A 3 23.85 25.01 -13.89
N ALA A 4 24.92 24.22 -13.84
CA ALA A 4 24.89 22.84 -13.38
C ALA A 4 24.51 22.78 -11.89
N SER A 5 23.53 21.94 -11.55
CA SER A 5 23.15 21.67 -10.17
C SER A 5 24.25 20.87 -9.44
N PRO A 6 24.55 21.17 -8.16
CA PRO A 6 25.56 20.45 -7.40
C PRO A 6 25.12 19.01 -7.12
N GLY A 7 26.09 18.10 -7.21
CA GLY A 7 25.87 16.67 -7.20
C GLY A 7 25.28 16.10 -5.92
N TYR A 8 24.38 15.13 -6.11
CA TYR A 8 24.03 14.13 -5.11
C TYR A 8 25.27 13.28 -4.81
N GLN A 9 25.96 13.56 -3.71
CA GLN A 9 26.95 12.64 -3.17
C GLN A 9 26.23 11.36 -2.72
N GLN A 10 26.76 10.23 -3.20
CA GLN A 10 26.33 8.89 -2.90
C GLN A 10 26.33 8.62 -1.39
N TYR A 11 25.15 8.36 -0.81
CA TYR A 11 25.05 7.70 0.48
C TYR A 11 25.43 6.22 0.30
N LEU A 12 26.69 5.89 0.54
CA LEU A 12 27.10 4.51 0.75
C LEU A 12 26.69 4.10 2.18
N PRO A 13 25.95 2.99 2.36
CA PRO A 13 25.64 2.49 3.69
C PRO A 13 26.93 2.06 4.38
N GLN A 14 27.19 2.62 5.56
CA GLN A 14 28.33 2.22 6.39
C GLN A 14 28.11 0.78 6.86
N GLU A 15 29.14 -0.06 6.72
CA GLU A 15 29.09 -1.44 7.19
C GLU A 15 28.92 -1.48 8.71
N PRO A 16 28.11 -2.41 9.24
CA PRO A 16 27.91 -2.53 10.67
C PRO A 16 29.23 -2.95 11.36
N VAL A 17 29.65 -2.15 12.34
CA VAL A 17 30.78 -2.47 13.22
C VAL A 17 30.43 -3.73 14.02
N VAL A 18 31.07 -4.85 13.68
CA VAL A 18 30.96 -6.11 14.41
C VAL A 18 31.66 -5.96 15.75
N MET A 19 30.89 -5.79 16.83
CA MET A 19 31.44 -5.84 18.18
C MET A 19 31.67 -7.30 18.61
N PRO A 20 32.82 -7.64 19.21
CA PRO A 20 33.06 -8.98 19.76
C PRO A 20 32.23 -9.20 21.02
N TYR A 21 31.34 -10.21 20.99
CA TYR A 21 30.58 -10.66 22.15
C TYR A 21 31.53 -11.27 23.20
N ALA A 22 31.59 -10.64 24.37
CA ALA A 22 32.24 -11.18 25.55
C ALA A 22 31.38 -12.30 26.19
N GLY A 23 32.06 -13.30 26.73
CA GLY A 23 31.53 -14.62 27.07
C GLY A 23 30.33 -14.66 28.03
N ALA A 24 29.38 -15.53 27.68
CA ALA A 24 28.30 -15.95 28.57
C ALA A 24 28.80 -17.04 29.53
N SER A 25 28.52 -16.85 30.82
CA SER A 25 28.72 -17.86 31.87
C SER A 25 27.64 -18.95 31.79
N PRO A 26 27.94 -20.21 32.19
CA PRO A 26 26.98 -21.31 32.16
C PRO A 26 25.93 -21.17 33.27
N VAL A 27 24.65 -21.32 32.89
CA VAL A 27 23.50 -21.37 33.80
C VAL A 27 23.30 -22.83 34.27
N PRO A 28 23.08 -23.10 35.57
CA PRO A 28 22.82 -24.46 36.04
C PRO A 28 21.40 -24.94 35.73
N SER A 29 21.32 -26.12 35.13
CA SER A 29 20.11 -26.92 34.94
C SER A 29 19.53 -27.43 36.26
N ASN A 30 18.33 -26.99 36.63
CA ASN A 30 17.30 -27.81 37.26
C ASN A 30 16.09 -26.96 37.65
N MET A 31 14.98 -27.08 36.92
CA MET A 31 13.66 -26.83 37.48
C MET A 31 12.69 -27.93 37.03
N PRO A 32 11.91 -28.53 37.97
CA PRO A 32 10.90 -29.52 37.63
C PRO A 32 9.63 -28.88 37.05
N MET A 33 9.13 -29.46 35.97
CA MET A 33 7.88 -29.08 35.29
C MET A 33 6.65 -29.50 36.13
N PRO A 34 5.63 -28.64 36.28
CA PRO A 34 4.33 -29.05 36.80
C PRO A 34 3.49 -29.75 35.72
N VAL A 35 2.91 -30.89 36.09
CA VAL A 35 1.99 -31.70 35.30
C VAL A 35 0.67 -30.96 35.12
N ARG A 36 0.30 -30.60 33.89
CA ARG A 36 -1.03 -30.05 33.55
C ARG A 36 -2.02 -31.20 33.30
N SER A 37 -3.07 -31.24 34.10
CA SER A 37 -4.24 -32.12 33.97
C SER A 37 -5.12 -31.63 32.83
N SER A 38 -5.34 -32.46 31.81
CA SER A 38 -6.31 -32.20 30.75
C SER A 38 -7.72 -32.61 31.21
N THR A 39 -8.61 -31.63 31.39
CA THR A 39 -10.04 -31.91 31.55
C THR A 39 -10.71 -31.57 30.23
N GLY A 40 -11.17 -32.60 29.53
CA GLY A 40 -11.87 -32.47 28.25
C GLY A 40 -13.27 -31.90 28.44
N GLN A 41 -13.61 -30.91 27.61
CA GLN A 41 -14.99 -30.57 27.28
C GLN A 41 -15.15 -30.67 25.76
N SER A 42 -15.90 -31.67 25.33
CA SER A 42 -16.35 -31.82 23.94
C SER A 42 -17.58 -30.93 23.72
N VAL A 43 -17.41 -29.86 22.95
CA VAL A 43 -18.53 -29.08 22.41
C VAL A 43 -18.92 -29.69 21.06
N SER A 44 -20.18 -30.08 20.94
CA SER A 44 -20.78 -30.61 19.72
C SER A 44 -21.40 -29.45 18.93
N TYR A 45 -21.06 -29.34 17.65
CA TYR A 45 -21.70 -28.39 16.74
C TYR A 45 -22.67 -29.14 15.82
N SER A 46 -23.95 -28.76 15.89
CA SER A 46 -24.99 -29.23 14.97
C SER A 46 -24.84 -28.53 13.63
N GLN A 47 -24.58 -29.30 12.57
CA GLN A 47 -24.59 -28.80 11.21
C GLN A 47 -26.02 -28.50 10.75
N GLY A 48 -26.35 -27.21 10.62
CA GLY A 48 -27.50 -26.74 9.85
C GLY A 48 -27.02 -26.27 8.49
N THR A 49 -27.41 -26.96 7.42
CA THR A 49 -27.17 -26.53 6.04
C THR A 49 -28.31 -25.60 5.60
N PRO A 50 -28.03 -24.40 5.08
CA PRO A 50 -29.00 -23.67 4.28
C PRO A 50 -28.86 -24.08 2.81
N SER A 51 -29.89 -24.72 2.27
CA SER A 51 -30.04 -24.97 0.85
C SER A 51 -30.33 -23.67 0.11
N TRP A 52 -29.44 -23.26 -0.79
CA TRP A 52 -29.74 -22.26 -1.81
C TRP A 52 -29.72 -22.94 -3.18
N THR A 53 -30.91 -23.33 -3.63
CA THR A 53 -31.18 -23.75 -5.00
C THR A 53 -31.75 -22.55 -5.74
N GLY A 54 -30.97 -21.98 -6.65
CA GLY A 54 -31.39 -20.86 -7.48
C GLY A 54 -30.27 -20.42 -8.42
N MET A 55 -30.10 -21.16 -9.51
CA MET A 55 -29.04 -20.97 -10.50
C MET A 55 -29.60 -20.32 -11.76
N VAL A 56 -28.77 -19.50 -12.42
CA VAL A 56 -28.80 -19.09 -13.85
C VAL A 56 -29.74 -17.90 -14.15
N GLN A 57 -29.33 -16.77 -14.75
CA GLN A 57 -28.41 -16.54 -15.88
C GLN A 57 -27.93 -15.07 -15.88
N VAL A 58 -26.66 -14.79 -16.22
CA VAL A 58 -26.22 -13.42 -16.58
C VAL A 58 -25.42 -13.48 -17.88
N PRO A 59 -25.82 -12.78 -18.95
CA PRO A 59 -24.97 -12.58 -20.11
C PRO A 59 -24.19 -11.26 -19.97
N GLY A 60 -22.94 -11.26 -20.41
CA GLY A 60 -22.18 -10.04 -20.68
C GLY A 60 -20.81 -10.03 -20.07
N THR A 61 -19.81 -10.43 -20.85
CA THR A 61 -18.42 -10.01 -20.65
C THR A 61 -18.36 -8.48 -20.70
N VAL A 62 -18.22 -7.84 -19.53
CA VAL A 62 -17.84 -6.42 -19.45
C VAL A 62 -16.34 -6.36 -19.70
N THR A 63 -15.97 -6.09 -20.95
CA THR A 63 -14.63 -5.61 -21.29
C THR A 63 -14.53 -4.19 -20.75
N THR A 64 -13.92 -4.00 -19.57
CA THR A 64 -13.58 -2.66 -19.07
C THR A 64 -12.44 -2.11 -19.92
N SER A 65 -12.79 -1.60 -21.10
CA SER A 65 -11.86 -0.82 -21.92
C SER A 65 -11.74 0.56 -21.27
N ILE A 66 -10.69 0.74 -20.49
CA ILE A 66 -10.30 2.03 -19.90
C ILE A 66 -9.59 2.86 -20.99
N ASN A 67 -10.29 3.12 -22.10
CA ASN A 67 -9.81 3.94 -23.23
C ASN A 67 -10.65 5.23 -23.34
N GLY A 68 -10.90 5.89 -22.21
CA GLY A 68 -11.90 6.96 -22.11
C GLY A 68 -11.46 8.29 -21.48
N LEU A 69 -10.15 8.58 -21.34
CA LEU A 69 -9.68 9.86 -20.76
C LEU A 69 -8.73 10.68 -21.63
N ASN A 70 -8.48 10.28 -22.88
CA ASN A 70 -7.71 11.07 -23.84
C ASN A 70 -8.65 11.80 -24.80
N GLY A 71 -9.26 12.90 -24.36
CA GLY A 71 -10.09 13.65 -25.30
C GLY A 71 -10.82 14.87 -24.77
N LEU A 72 -10.24 15.69 -23.88
CA LEU A 72 -10.80 17.03 -23.64
C LEU A 72 -9.82 18.00 -22.94
N SER A 73 -8.81 18.54 -23.65
CA SER A 73 -8.23 19.86 -23.28
C SER A 73 -7.34 20.45 -24.38
N LYS A 74 -7.98 21.03 -25.40
CA LYS A 74 -7.36 22.13 -26.18
C LYS A 74 -8.30 23.34 -26.13
N GLY A 75 -8.50 23.86 -24.92
CA GLY A 75 -9.17 25.12 -24.66
C GLY A 75 -8.17 26.11 -24.08
N VAL A 76 -7.78 27.09 -24.89
CA VAL A 76 -6.93 28.21 -24.48
C VAL A 76 -7.69 29.05 -23.45
N SER A 77 -7.43 28.89 -22.16
CA SER A 77 -7.95 29.77 -21.11
C SER A 77 -6.98 30.92 -20.88
N LYS A 78 -7.13 32.00 -21.67
CA LYS A 78 -6.58 33.33 -21.35
C LYS A 78 -7.54 34.02 -20.38
N GLY A 79 -7.24 33.95 -19.09
CA GLY A 79 -8.00 34.63 -18.04
C GLY A 79 -7.87 33.94 -16.69
N ALA A 80 -6.64 33.80 -16.18
CA ALA A 80 -6.40 33.21 -14.87
C ALA A 80 -6.85 34.19 -13.77
N VAL A 81 -7.84 33.78 -12.99
CA VAL A 81 -8.14 34.38 -11.70
C VAL A 81 -6.98 33.98 -10.76
N PRO A 82 -6.24 34.92 -10.16
CA PRO A 82 -5.22 34.58 -9.19
C PRO A 82 -5.90 33.95 -7.97
N GLY A 83 -5.68 32.65 -7.74
CA GLY A 83 -6.12 31.94 -6.53
C GLY A 83 -6.91 30.65 -6.74
N ALA A 84 -7.24 30.25 -7.98
CA ALA A 84 -7.78 28.91 -8.21
C ALA A 84 -6.61 27.90 -8.25
N PRO A 85 -6.63 26.82 -7.45
CA PRO A 85 -5.60 25.78 -7.51
C PRO A 85 -5.58 25.21 -8.93
N VAL A 86 -4.40 25.25 -9.57
CA VAL A 86 -4.18 24.60 -10.86
C VAL A 86 -4.32 23.11 -10.62
N LEU A 87 -5.48 22.55 -11.00
CA LEU A 87 -5.70 21.11 -10.96
C LEU A 87 -4.62 20.44 -11.80
N ASP A 88 -4.06 19.37 -11.26
CA ASP A 88 -3.04 18.57 -11.92
C ASP A 88 -3.53 18.18 -13.32
N ASP A 89 -2.65 18.30 -14.33
CA ASP A 89 -2.96 17.98 -15.72
C ASP A 89 -3.03 16.46 -15.99
N GLY A 90 -2.99 15.65 -14.92
CA GLY A 90 -2.95 14.21 -14.96
C GLY A 90 -1.57 13.65 -15.29
N THR A 91 -0.53 14.48 -15.46
CA THR A 91 0.81 13.98 -15.78
C THR A 91 1.44 13.23 -14.62
N ALA A 92 1.10 13.56 -13.37
CA ALA A 92 1.62 12.87 -12.21
C ALA A 92 1.09 11.42 -12.11
N ALA A 93 -0.11 11.17 -12.60
CA ALA A 93 -0.72 9.83 -12.63
C ALA A 93 0.10 8.83 -13.44
N VAL A 94 0.77 9.28 -14.51
CA VAL A 94 1.57 8.42 -15.38
C VAL A 94 2.72 7.75 -14.61
N PHE A 95 3.34 8.45 -13.67
CA PHE A 95 4.45 7.90 -12.86
C PHE A 95 3.96 6.89 -11.84
N LEU A 96 2.82 7.15 -11.19
CA LEU A 96 2.20 6.19 -10.29
C LEU A 96 1.73 4.94 -11.05
N GLN A 97 1.19 5.08 -12.26
CA GLN A 97 0.86 3.95 -13.12
C GLN A 97 2.09 3.13 -13.48
N GLN A 98 3.20 3.77 -13.87
CA GLN A 98 4.46 3.07 -14.13
C GLN A 98 4.98 2.36 -12.88
N TYR A 99 4.87 3.00 -11.71
CA TYR A 99 5.22 2.41 -10.42
C TYR A 99 4.44 1.11 -10.20
N PHE A 100 3.11 1.12 -10.32
CA PHE A 100 2.29 -0.08 -10.14
C PHE A 100 2.51 -1.14 -11.22
N GLN A 101 2.75 -0.74 -12.47
CA GLN A 101 3.13 -1.68 -13.53
C GLN A 101 4.45 -2.39 -13.23
N LEU A 102 5.43 -1.66 -12.68
CA LEU A 102 6.72 -2.22 -12.33
C LEU A 102 6.60 -3.20 -11.16
N ILE A 103 5.79 -2.87 -10.14
CA ILE A 103 5.42 -3.79 -9.07
C ILE A 103 4.77 -5.04 -9.66
N LYS A 104 3.73 -4.88 -10.48
CA LYS A 104 3.02 -5.98 -11.13
C LYS A 104 3.95 -6.92 -11.90
N ALA A 105 4.86 -6.35 -12.68
CA ALA A 105 5.78 -7.11 -13.51
C ALA A 105 6.81 -7.91 -12.70
N HIS A 106 7.06 -7.54 -11.44
CA HIS A 106 7.99 -8.25 -10.58
C HIS A 106 7.30 -9.00 -9.43
N CYS A 107 5.99 -8.83 -9.20
CA CYS A 107 5.24 -9.38 -8.07
C CYS A 107 5.06 -10.92 -8.08
N ASP A 108 5.93 -11.65 -8.78
CA ASP A 108 6.05 -13.09 -8.58
C ASP A 108 6.45 -13.35 -7.13
N THR A 109 5.81 -14.33 -6.51
CA THR A 109 5.98 -14.75 -5.10
C THR A 109 7.45 -15.02 -4.70
N THR A 110 8.35 -15.13 -5.66
CA THR A 110 9.79 -15.30 -5.44
C THR A 110 10.53 -14.03 -5.02
N LEU A 111 9.95 -12.83 -5.21
CA LEU A 111 10.57 -11.56 -4.78
C LEU A 111 10.70 -11.45 -3.27
N ILE A 112 9.67 -11.84 -2.53
CA ILE A 112 9.59 -11.66 -1.07
C ILE A 112 10.75 -12.40 -0.38
N ASN A 113 11.19 -13.52 -0.95
CA ASN A 113 12.23 -14.35 -0.38
C ASN A 113 13.66 -13.94 -0.80
N LYS A 114 13.81 -12.88 -1.62
CA LYS A 114 15.11 -12.45 -2.17
C LYS A 114 15.35 -10.97 -1.88
N PRO A 115 16.04 -10.61 -0.78
CA PRO A 115 16.26 -9.20 -0.40
C PRO A 115 17.01 -8.39 -1.47
N GLU A 116 17.87 -9.04 -2.26
CA GLU A 116 18.55 -8.40 -3.38
C GLU A 116 17.59 -7.96 -4.49
N ALA A 117 16.59 -8.77 -4.81
CA ALA A 117 15.60 -8.44 -5.82
C ALA A 117 14.69 -7.29 -5.36
N VAL A 118 14.33 -7.26 -4.07
CA VAL A 118 13.61 -6.13 -3.47
C VAL A 118 14.44 -4.84 -3.54
N ARG A 119 15.74 -4.90 -3.23
CA ARG A 119 16.64 -3.74 -3.36
C ARG A 119 16.73 -3.22 -4.80
N GLN A 120 16.88 -4.12 -5.78
CA GLN A 120 16.91 -3.74 -7.20
C GLN A 120 15.59 -3.12 -7.65
N LEU A 121 14.46 -3.66 -7.18
CA LEU A 121 13.14 -3.15 -7.49
C LEU A 121 12.93 -1.75 -6.89
N ASN A 122 13.25 -1.57 -5.60
CA ASN A 122 13.17 -0.26 -4.94
C ASN A 122 14.07 0.78 -5.62
N GLY A 123 15.24 0.38 -6.14
CA GLY A 123 16.09 1.27 -6.95
C GLY A 123 15.42 1.77 -8.24
N LYS A 124 14.52 0.99 -8.84
CA LYS A 124 13.71 1.39 -10.01
C LYS A 124 12.45 2.16 -9.64
N LEU A 125 11.84 1.84 -8.49
CA LEU A 125 10.63 2.51 -8.00
C LEU A 125 10.94 3.91 -7.48
N PHE A 126 12.09 4.11 -6.83
CA PHE A 126 12.51 5.37 -6.25
C PHE A 126 12.37 6.58 -7.20
N PRO A 127 12.95 6.58 -8.42
CA PRO A 127 12.82 7.72 -9.33
C PRO A 127 11.35 7.98 -9.73
N LEU A 128 10.51 6.96 -9.83
CA LEU A 128 9.08 7.13 -10.16
C LEU A 128 8.33 7.81 -9.03
N ILE A 129 8.65 7.48 -7.78
CA ILE A 129 8.05 8.13 -6.59
C ILE A 129 8.49 9.60 -6.53
N VAL A 130 9.77 9.88 -6.74
CA VAL A 130 10.33 11.24 -6.74
C VAL A 130 9.67 12.11 -7.81
N GLU A 131 9.55 11.61 -9.05
CA GLU A 131 8.89 12.32 -10.13
C GLU A 131 7.39 12.54 -9.87
N ALA A 132 6.69 11.53 -9.35
CA ALA A 132 5.29 11.67 -8.96
C ALA A 132 5.11 12.73 -7.87
N PHE A 133 6.00 12.76 -6.87
CA PHE A 133 5.98 13.73 -5.79
C PHE A 133 6.25 15.15 -6.29
N GLN A 134 7.34 15.35 -7.04
CA GLN A 134 7.71 16.66 -7.61
C GLN A 134 6.64 17.25 -8.52
N ARG A 135 5.83 16.41 -9.18
CA ARG A 135 4.71 16.86 -10.00
C ARG A 135 3.54 17.38 -9.17
N HIS A 136 3.36 16.88 -7.94
CA HIS A 136 2.33 17.34 -7.02
C HIS A 136 2.78 18.52 -6.16
N ASP A 137 4.08 18.66 -5.94
CA ASP A 137 4.73 19.79 -5.27
C ASP A 137 4.71 21.02 -6.19
N LYS A 138 3.63 21.81 -6.15
CA LYS A 138 3.40 22.91 -7.10
C LYS A 138 4.22 24.15 -6.77
N ASP A 139 4.56 24.36 -5.49
CA ASP A 139 5.40 25.47 -5.05
C ASP A 139 6.90 25.13 -5.02
N GLY A 140 7.26 23.85 -5.08
CA GLY A 140 8.62 23.35 -5.25
C GLY A 140 9.44 23.45 -3.95
N ASP A 141 8.78 23.37 -2.80
CA ASP A 141 9.42 23.49 -1.49
C ASP A 141 9.92 22.13 -0.95
N GLY A 142 9.60 21.02 -1.65
CA GLY A 142 9.97 19.66 -1.27
C GLY A 142 9.02 19.01 -0.26
N VAL A 143 7.87 19.63 0.03
CA VAL A 143 6.89 19.23 1.04
C VAL A 143 5.48 19.42 0.47
N LEU A 144 4.69 18.34 0.36
CA LEU A 144 3.32 18.49 -0.11
C LEU A 144 2.45 19.08 1.01
N GLY A 145 1.86 20.25 0.74
CA GLY A 145 0.83 20.82 1.59
C GLY A 145 -0.42 19.92 1.65
N LYS A 146 -1.30 20.13 2.64
CA LYS A 146 -2.53 19.34 2.84
C LYS A 146 -3.33 19.08 1.56
N SER A 147 -3.48 20.11 0.72
CA SER A 147 -4.21 20.01 -0.55
C SER A 147 -3.48 19.13 -1.58
N GLU A 148 -2.17 19.28 -1.70
CA GLU A 148 -1.34 18.52 -2.65
C GLU A 148 -1.18 17.08 -2.20
N ALA A 149 -0.92 16.87 -0.91
CA ALA A 149 -0.81 15.57 -0.28
C ALA A 149 -2.12 14.79 -0.41
N SER A 150 -3.28 15.45 -0.25
CA SER A 150 -4.59 14.83 -0.46
C SER A 150 -4.80 14.37 -1.91
N ILE A 151 -4.35 15.15 -2.90
CA ILE A 151 -4.44 14.77 -4.32
C ILE A 151 -3.50 13.61 -4.62
N PHE A 152 -2.23 13.71 -4.19
CA PHE A 152 -1.22 12.66 -4.34
C PHE A 152 -1.71 11.34 -3.73
N PHE A 153 -2.23 11.40 -2.51
CA PHE A 153 -2.74 10.24 -1.79
C PHE A 153 -3.99 9.66 -2.46
N SER A 154 -4.97 10.49 -2.84
CA SER A 154 -6.17 10.02 -3.54
C SER A 154 -5.82 9.32 -4.84
N LEU A 155 -4.85 9.85 -5.59
CA LEU A 155 -4.38 9.27 -6.83
C LEU A 155 -3.68 7.93 -6.58
N PHE A 156 -2.77 7.90 -5.60
CA PHE A 156 -2.08 6.69 -5.18
C PHE A 156 -3.07 5.58 -4.76
N VAL A 157 -4.08 5.90 -3.96
CA VAL A 157 -5.08 4.93 -3.51
C VAL A 157 -5.98 4.48 -4.65
N SER A 158 -6.41 5.39 -5.52
CA SER A 158 -7.24 5.04 -6.68
C SER A 158 -6.52 4.06 -7.62
N GLU A 159 -5.25 4.30 -7.89
CA GLU A 159 -4.40 3.41 -8.69
C GLU A 159 -4.10 2.10 -7.95
N ARG A 160 -3.87 2.13 -6.63
CA ARG A 160 -3.60 0.93 -5.83
C ARG A 160 -4.82 0.02 -5.71
N LEU A 161 -6.02 0.58 -5.57
CA LEU A 161 -7.26 -0.20 -5.55
C LEU A 161 -7.62 -0.72 -6.93
N GLY A 162 -7.41 0.08 -7.98
CA GLY A 162 -7.46 -0.39 -9.36
C GLY A 162 -6.51 -1.56 -9.59
N PHE A 163 -5.31 -1.51 -8.99
CA PHE A 163 -4.36 -2.61 -8.99
C PHE A 163 -4.86 -3.82 -8.20
N VAL A 164 -5.44 -3.66 -7.00
CA VAL A 164 -6.03 -4.78 -6.22
C VAL A 164 -7.15 -5.45 -7.01
N ASP A 165 -8.03 -4.69 -7.66
CA ASP A 165 -9.09 -5.26 -8.50
C ASP A 165 -8.53 -6.01 -9.72
N ALA A 166 -7.50 -5.45 -10.37
CA ALA A 166 -6.84 -6.10 -11.50
C ALA A 166 -6.06 -7.37 -11.08
N ALA A 167 -5.36 -7.31 -9.96
CA ALA A 167 -4.64 -8.43 -9.36
C ALA A 167 -5.61 -9.50 -8.88
N ARG A 168 -6.76 -9.10 -8.31
CA ARG A 168 -7.87 -10.00 -7.97
C ARG A 168 -8.38 -10.71 -9.21
N GLY A 169 -8.60 -9.99 -10.31
CA GLY A 169 -9.01 -10.57 -11.60
C GLY A 169 -8.06 -11.65 -12.09
N LEU A 170 -6.75 -11.46 -11.92
CA LEU A 170 -5.73 -12.48 -12.18
C LEU A 170 -5.76 -13.62 -11.16
N ALA A 171 -5.88 -13.32 -9.87
CA ALA A 171 -5.91 -14.32 -8.81
C ALA A 171 -7.17 -15.22 -8.88
N THR A 172 -8.33 -14.69 -9.28
CA THR A 172 -9.54 -15.49 -9.60
C THR A 172 -9.29 -16.53 -10.66
N GLN A 173 -8.32 -16.30 -11.55
CA GLN A 173 -7.95 -17.22 -12.60
C GLN A 173 -7.14 -18.41 -12.07
N PHE A 174 -6.58 -18.31 -10.84
CA PHE A 174 -5.62 -19.28 -10.31
C PHE A 174 -5.88 -19.75 -8.86
N SER A 175 -6.73 -19.11 -8.04
CA SER A 175 -6.98 -19.55 -6.65
C SER A 175 -8.30 -19.04 -6.03
N GLY A 176 -8.76 -19.72 -4.97
CA GLY A 176 -9.98 -19.43 -4.19
C GLY A 176 -9.91 -18.22 -3.25
N GLU A 177 -8.93 -17.34 -3.40
CA GLU A 177 -8.76 -16.14 -2.55
C GLU A 177 -9.55 -14.92 -3.04
N SER A 178 -10.34 -15.09 -4.12
CA SER A 178 -11.17 -14.05 -4.73
C SER A 178 -12.14 -13.39 -3.74
N GLU A 179 -12.79 -14.19 -2.90
CA GLU A 179 -13.84 -13.71 -1.98
C GLU A 179 -13.26 -12.74 -0.94
N LYS A 180 -12.07 -13.02 -0.41
CA LYS A 180 -11.38 -12.15 0.55
C LYS A 180 -11.03 -10.80 -0.09
N ALA A 181 -10.47 -10.82 -1.30
CA ALA A 181 -10.12 -9.60 -2.02
C ALA A 181 -11.37 -8.79 -2.41
N ALA A 182 -12.50 -9.43 -2.73
CA ALA A 182 -13.77 -8.74 -2.99
C ALA A 182 -14.36 -8.12 -1.72
N ALA A 183 -14.38 -8.88 -0.62
CA ALA A 183 -14.81 -8.38 0.69
C ALA A 183 -13.98 -7.17 1.14
N GLN A 184 -12.68 -7.21 0.89
CA GLN A 184 -11.77 -6.13 1.23
C GLN A 184 -12.02 -4.84 0.44
N VAL A 185 -12.29 -4.94 -0.86
CA VAL A 185 -12.66 -3.78 -1.67
C VAL A 185 -13.98 -3.16 -1.18
N LEU A 186 -14.97 -4.00 -0.83
CA LEU A 186 -16.24 -3.52 -0.26
C LEU A 186 -16.04 -2.87 1.13
N LEU A 187 -15.17 -3.44 1.96
CA LEU A 187 -14.85 -2.91 3.28
C LEU A 187 -14.16 -1.54 3.16
N TYR A 188 -13.20 -1.42 2.24
CA TYR A 188 -12.59 -0.14 1.91
C TYR A 188 -13.64 0.87 1.44
N GLN A 189 -14.50 0.51 0.49
CA GLN A 189 -15.54 1.42 -0.02
C GLN A 189 -16.50 1.89 1.08
N ARG A 190 -16.86 1.01 2.03
CA ARG A 190 -17.74 1.34 3.15
C ARG A 190 -17.08 2.26 4.18
N HIS A 191 -15.77 2.12 4.38
CA HIS A 191 -15.02 2.82 5.42
C HIS A 191 -13.91 3.72 4.84
N LYS A 192 -14.13 4.25 3.62
CA LYS A 192 -13.12 4.96 2.83
C LYS A 192 -12.41 6.04 3.63
N ASP A 193 -13.17 6.93 4.26
CA ASP A 193 -12.61 8.08 4.98
C ASP A 193 -11.73 7.65 6.16
N VAL A 194 -12.09 6.56 6.84
CA VAL A 194 -11.34 6.07 8.00
C VAL A 194 -10.09 5.31 7.55
N VAL A 195 -10.17 4.51 6.48
CA VAL A 195 -9.00 3.82 5.92
C VAL A 195 -8.02 4.83 5.34
N ASP A 196 -8.50 5.82 4.59
CA ASP A 196 -7.68 6.88 4.03
C ASP A 196 -6.99 7.70 5.13
N ARG A 197 -7.71 8.04 6.22
CA ARG A 197 -7.11 8.72 7.37
C ARG A 197 -6.00 7.90 8.02
N LYS A 198 -6.23 6.62 8.31
CA LYS A 198 -5.20 5.73 8.90
C LYS A 198 -4.01 5.55 7.97
N ALA A 199 -4.25 5.42 6.67
CA ALA A 199 -3.18 5.32 5.70
C ALA A 199 -2.39 6.63 5.58
N PHE A 200 -3.05 7.79 5.69
CA PHE A 200 -2.37 9.09 5.77
C PHE A 200 -1.51 9.22 7.02
N GLU A 201 -1.99 8.78 8.19
CA GLU A 201 -1.20 8.72 9.44
C GLU A 201 0.08 7.87 9.30
N VAL A 202 0.09 6.87 8.42
CA VAL A 202 1.31 6.08 8.15
C VAL A 202 2.30 6.85 7.25
N PHE A 203 1.78 7.67 6.34
CA PHE A 203 2.60 8.53 5.50
C PHE A 203 3.22 9.66 6.34
N ASP A 204 2.39 10.48 6.99
CA ASP A 204 2.76 11.62 7.85
C ASP A 204 3.21 11.13 9.23
N SER A 205 4.47 10.71 9.32
CA SER A 205 4.99 10.06 10.53
C SER A 205 5.38 11.02 11.64
N ASN A 206 5.58 12.30 11.31
CA ASN A 206 5.85 13.35 12.27
C ASN A 206 4.59 14.14 12.67
N GLU A 207 3.42 13.77 12.14
CA GLU A 207 2.09 14.33 12.45
C GLU A 207 2.03 15.85 12.23
N ASP A 208 2.79 16.37 11.25
CA ASP A 208 2.81 17.80 10.95
C ASP A 208 1.67 18.21 9.99
N GLY A 209 0.96 17.23 9.42
CA GLY A 209 -0.10 17.42 8.44
C GLY A 209 0.41 17.73 7.04
N TYR A 210 1.70 17.56 6.80
CA TYR A 210 2.37 17.68 5.51
C TYR A 210 2.93 16.33 5.10
N LEU A 211 3.27 16.19 3.82
CA LEU A 211 3.89 14.96 3.34
C LEU A 211 5.25 15.25 2.75
N GLN A 212 6.30 14.74 3.39
CA GLN A 212 7.68 14.95 2.96
C GLN A 212 8.11 13.84 2.00
N LEU A 213 9.02 14.15 1.07
CA LEU A 213 9.46 13.19 0.05
C LEU A 213 10.00 11.89 0.67
N HIS A 214 10.80 11.99 1.73
CA HIS A 214 11.40 10.83 2.36
C HIS A 214 10.35 9.91 3.02
N GLU A 215 9.25 10.49 3.50
CA GLU A 215 8.13 9.74 4.08
C GLU A 215 7.33 9.02 3.01
N ALA A 216 7.05 9.69 1.89
CA ALA A 216 6.40 9.08 0.74
C ALA A 216 7.23 7.92 0.18
N VAL A 217 8.55 8.11 0.03
CA VAL A 217 9.48 7.06 -0.39
C VAL A 217 9.49 5.91 0.60
N ALA A 218 9.57 6.17 1.91
CA ALA A 218 9.60 5.13 2.91
C ALA A 218 8.30 4.31 2.90
N ALA A 219 7.13 4.95 2.82
CA ALA A 219 5.83 4.26 2.78
C ALA A 219 5.57 3.50 1.46
N MET A 220 6.15 3.95 0.34
CA MET A 220 6.01 3.31 -0.98
C MET A 220 7.13 2.32 -1.32
N SER A 221 8.20 2.25 -0.53
CA SER A 221 9.29 1.27 -0.74
C SER A 221 8.87 -0.12 -0.28
N ILE A 222 8.97 -1.12 -1.15
CA ILE A 222 8.53 -2.48 -0.82
C ILE A 222 9.42 -3.05 0.29
N GLY A 223 8.77 -3.68 1.28
CA GLY A 223 9.44 -4.35 2.39
C GLY A 223 10.00 -3.42 3.48
N SER A 224 9.67 -2.12 3.44
CA SER A 224 9.92 -1.23 4.57
C SER A 224 8.85 -1.39 5.64
N ASP A 225 9.19 -1.09 6.89
CA ASP A 225 8.23 -1.12 8.01
C ASP A 225 7.02 -0.20 7.75
N LYS A 226 7.23 0.97 7.14
CA LYS A 226 6.15 1.90 6.77
C LYS A 226 5.26 1.32 5.67
N ASN A 227 5.81 0.62 4.68
CA ASN A 227 5.02 -0.01 3.64
C ASN A 227 4.16 -1.14 4.20
N GLU A 228 4.69 -1.90 5.16
CA GLU A 228 3.94 -2.92 5.89
C GLU A 228 2.81 -2.31 6.74
N ALA A 229 3.10 -1.23 7.47
CA ALA A 229 2.09 -0.47 8.22
C ALA A 229 1.01 0.09 7.29
N LEU A 230 1.40 0.56 6.11
CA LEU A 230 0.48 1.10 5.11
C LEU A 230 -0.42 -0.01 4.54
N LEU A 231 0.15 -1.17 4.22
CA LEU A 231 -0.60 -2.36 3.83
C LEU A 231 -1.58 -2.80 4.92
N LYS A 232 -1.16 -2.74 6.19
CA LYS A 232 -2.02 -3.02 7.34
C LYS A 232 -3.15 -2.02 7.49
N ALA A 233 -2.91 -0.73 7.25
CA ALA A 233 -3.94 0.31 7.25
C ALA A 233 -5.03 0.04 6.19
N PHE A 234 -4.64 -0.49 5.02
CA PHE A 234 -5.58 -0.96 3.98
C PHE A 234 -6.21 -2.34 4.28
N GLY A 235 -5.82 -2.99 5.39
CA GLY A 235 -6.20 -4.36 5.75
C GLY A 235 -5.60 -5.44 4.84
N LEU A 236 -4.63 -5.11 3.98
CA LEU A 236 -4.12 -6.00 2.91
C LEU A 236 -3.13 -7.04 3.41
N ARG A 237 -2.62 -6.91 4.63
CA ARG A 237 -1.94 -8.01 5.30
C ARG A 237 -2.97 -8.77 6.14
N PRO A 238 -3.11 -10.10 5.94
CA PRO A 238 -3.60 -10.92 7.02
C PRO A 238 -2.56 -10.75 8.14
N ASP A 239 -2.95 -10.10 9.24
CA ASP A 239 -2.26 -10.40 10.49
C ASP A 239 -2.28 -11.94 10.60
N ASP A 240 -1.18 -12.50 11.03
CA ASP A 240 -1.02 -13.89 11.41
C ASP A 240 -1.99 -14.32 12.54
N GLY A 241 -2.82 -13.39 13.04
CA GLY A 241 -4.09 -13.66 13.71
C GLY A 241 -5.27 -13.23 12.85
N GLU A 242 -6.25 -14.13 12.70
CA GLU A 242 -7.54 -13.88 12.03
C GLU A 242 -8.03 -12.45 12.30
N ALA A 243 -8.14 -11.65 11.25
CA ALA A 243 -8.95 -10.44 11.29
C ALA A 243 -10.41 -10.88 11.46
N ASP A 244 -10.78 -11.19 12.70
CA ASP A 244 -12.16 -11.30 13.14
C ASP A 244 -12.84 -9.96 12.81
N ASP A 245 -14.05 -10.03 12.26
CA ASP A 245 -14.92 -8.89 11.98
C ASP A 245 -15.04 -7.92 13.17
N SER A 246 -14.75 -8.39 14.40
CA SER A 246 -14.64 -7.58 15.62
C SER A 246 -13.57 -6.49 15.58
N TYR A 247 -12.44 -6.68 14.87
CA TYR A 247 -11.38 -5.66 14.78
C TYR A 247 -11.91 -4.37 14.15
N TRP A 248 -12.79 -4.50 13.15
CA TRP A 248 -13.46 -3.36 12.52
C TRP A 248 -14.63 -2.84 13.34
N ALA A 249 -15.34 -3.69 14.09
CA ALA A 249 -16.41 -3.23 14.98
C ALA A 249 -15.88 -2.34 16.11
N ASP A 250 -14.76 -2.71 16.75
CA ASP A 250 -14.22 -1.97 17.90
C ASP A 250 -13.47 -0.69 17.50
N HIS A 251 -12.88 -0.64 16.31
CA HIS A 251 -12.12 0.53 15.85
C HIS A 251 -12.94 1.53 15.03
N TYR A 252 -14.18 1.18 14.65
CA TYR A 252 -14.99 1.97 13.70
C TYR A 252 -16.47 2.16 14.13
N ALA A 253 -16.86 1.75 15.34
CA ALA A 253 -18.13 2.11 15.99
C ALA A 253 -18.06 3.49 16.67
#